data_AF-A0A368SY72-F1
#
_entry.id   AF-A0A368SY72-F1
#
_cell.length_a   1.000
_cell.length_b   1.000
_cell.length_c   1.000
_cell.angle_alpha   90.00
_cell.angle_beta   90.00
_cell.angle_gamma   90.00
#
_symmetry.space_group_name_H-M   'P 1'
#
loop_
_entity.id
_entity.type
_entity.pdbx_description
1 polymer ?
#
loop_
_entity_poly.entity_id
_entity_poly.type
_entity_poly.pdbx_seq_one_letter_code
_entity_poly.pdbx_strand_id
1 'polypeptide(L)'
;LAGAALQHRAGPWRRALLTGAATWTVVGGAMLGREAGLVADALEAGDLAAARRRLPHLCGRDPAALDEKGIARATVESVAENTSDAVVAPLVWGALLGLPGLLGYRAANTLDAMVGHRSPRHERFGWAAARLDDVVNWAPARLTAVLTAAAAPVVGGSPLRAWRTARRDGHRHPSPNAGQAEAAFAGALDVRLGGTNVYGMRVEHRPELGEGRGPGAGDIRRAVRLSRAVHAAAALLAAAGSWALASRPAPRPARG
;
A
#
# COMPACT_ATOMS: atom_id res chain seq x y z
N LEU A 1 9.51 -24.79 -3.72
CA LEU A 1 10.72 -25.48 -3.22
C LEU A 1 11.95 -25.31 -4.14
N ALA A 2 11.82 -25.33 -5.48
CA ALA A 2 12.95 -25.13 -6.41
C ALA A 2 13.63 -23.74 -6.35
N GLY A 3 12.89 -22.66 -6.08
CA GLY A 3 13.45 -21.29 -6.03
C GLY A 3 14.41 -21.03 -4.85
N ALA A 4 14.12 -21.61 -3.67
CA ALA A 4 15.00 -21.51 -2.51
C ALA A 4 16.31 -22.29 -2.73
N ALA A 5 16.24 -23.45 -3.40
CA ALA A 5 17.40 -24.28 -3.73
C ALA A 5 18.33 -23.61 -4.77
N LEU A 6 17.77 -22.86 -5.73
CA LEU A 6 18.56 -22.08 -6.70
C LEU A 6 19.22 -20.84 -6.06
N GLN A 7 18.57 -20.18 -5.11
CA GLN A 7 19.18 -19.07 -4.34
C GLN A 7 20.35 -19.55 -3.48
N HIS A 8 20.26 -20.73 -2.86
CA HIS A 8 21.37 -21.25 -2.03
C HIS A 8 22.65 -21.55 -2.83
N ARG A 9 22.54 -21.87 -4.13
CA ARG A 9 23.68 -22.18 -5.02
C ARG A 9 24.32 -20.95 -5.70
N ALA A 10 23.68 -19.79 -5.66
CA ALA A 10 24.23 -18.55 -6.21
C ALA A 10 25.19 -17.88 -5.22
N GLY A 11 26.32 -17.35 -5.71
CA GLY A 11 27.22 -16.52 -4.91
C GLY A 11 26.50 -15.30 -4.30
N PRO A 12 27.01 -14.71 -3.20
CA PRO A 12 26.33 -13.66 -2.43
C PRO A 12 25.89 -12.47 -3.30
N TRP A 13 26.70 -12.07 -4.28
CA TRP A 13 26.40 -10.99 -5.21
C TRP A 13 25.29 -11.33 -6.21
N ARG A 14 25.23 -12.56 -6.73
CA ARG A 14 24.15 -13.00 -7.62
C ARG A 14 22.82 -13.09 -6.87
N ARG A 15 22.83 -13.52 -5.61
CA ARG A 15 21.64 -13.48 -4.75
C ARG A 15 21.18 -12.04 -4.51
N ALA A 16 22.08 -11.14 -4.15
CA ALA A 16 21.76 -9.74 -3.90
C ALA A 16 21.20 -9.06 -5.16
N LEU A 17 21.79 -9.31 -6.34
CA LEU A 17 21.30 -8.79 -7.61
C LEU A 17 19.94 -9.37 -8.01
N LEU A 18 19.73 -10.68 -7.89
CA LEU A 18 18.46 -11.32 -8.22
C LEU A 18 17.33 -10.87 -7.27
N THR A 19 17.61 -10.78 -5.97
CA THR A 19 16.64 -10.27 -5.00
C THR A 19 16.39 -8.78 -5.22
N GLY A 20 17.43 -7.97 -5.44
CA GLY A 20 17.29 -6.54 -5.73
C GLY A 20 16.49 -6.28 -7.01
N ALA A 21 16.75 -7.02 -8.08
CA ALA A 21 15.99 -6.95 -9.33
C ALA A 21 14.54 -7.41 -9.12
N ALA A 22 14.31 -8.53 -8.44
CA ALA A 22 12.96 -9.02 -8.15
C ALA A 22 12.16 -8.02 -7.29
N THR A 23 12.78 -7.47 -6.25
CA THR A 23 12.21 -6.41 -5.41
C THR A 23 11.91 -5.17 -6.24
N TRP A 24 12.83 -4.72 -7.10
CA TRP A 24 12.58 -3.58 -8.00
C TRP A 24 11.41 -3.83 -8.95
N THR A 25 11.31 -5.04 -9.54
CA THR A 25 10.22 -5.37 -10.48
C THR A 25 8.86 -5.48 -9.80
N VAL A 26 8.82 -5.81 -8.50
CA VAL A 26 7.58 -6.02 -7.77
C VAL A 26 7.13 -4.78 -7.01
N VAL A 27 8.05 -3.91 -6.62
CA VAL A 27 7.76 -2.69 -5.86
C VAL A 27 7.31 -1.58 -6.82
N GLY A 28 5.99 -1.33 -6.86
CA GLY A 28 5.36 -0.31 -7.72
C GLY A 28 5.46 1.14 -7.22
N GLY A 29 6.17 1.39 -6.11
CA GLY A 29 6.13 2.67 -5.39
C GLY A 29 6.57 3.89 -6.21
N ALA A 30 7.51 3.74 -7.13
CA ALA A 30 7.97 4.84 -7.99
C ALA A 30 6.90 5.26 -9.02
N MET A 31 6.21 4.28 -9.61
CA MET A 31 5.12 4.52 -10.57
C MET A 31 3.93 5.20 -9.88
N LEU A 32 3.55 4.71 -8.69
CA LEU A 32 2.49 5.30 -7.88
C LEU A 32 2.75 6.79 -7.58
N GLY A 33 3.95 7.11 -7.10
CA GLY A 33 4.33 8.48 -6.79
C GLY A 33 4.37 9.39 -8.03
N ARG A 34 4.71 8.85 -9.20
CA ARG A 34 4.69 9.60 -10.47
C ARG A 34 3.27 9.89 -10.94
N GLU A 35 2.39 8.89 -11.01
CA GLU A 35 1.01 9.09 -11.46
C GLU A 35 0.23 10.01 -10.50
N ALA A 36 0.39 9.84 -9.19
CA ALA A 36 -0.19 10.76 -8.20
C ALA A 36 0.38 12.18 -8.33
N GLY A 37 1.67 12.31 -8.65
CA GLY A 37 2.30 13.59 -8.96
C GLY A 37 1.66 14.30 -10.15
N LEU A 38 1.37 13.57 -11.23
CA LEU A 38 0.72 14.10 -12.43
C LEU A 38 -0.73 14.54 -12.17
N VAL A 39 -1.44 13.85 -11.27
CA VAL A 39 -2.77 14.31 -10.82
C VAL A 39 -2.64 15.60 -10.01
N ALA A 40 -1.66 15.69 -9.12
CA ALA A 40 -1.40 16.91 -8.35
C ALA A 40 -1.06 18.09 -9.27
N ASP A 41 -0.18 17.89 -10.27
CA ASP A 41 0.18 18.90 -11.27
C ASP A 41 -1.08 19.44 -11.98
N ALA A 42 -1.96 18.55 -12.43
CA ALA A 42 -3.20 18.91 -13.14
C ALA A 42 -4.16 19.71 -12.25
N LEU A 43 -4.35 19.31 -10.99
CA LEU A 43 -5.20 20.03 -10.04
C LEU A 43 -4.60 21.38 -9.64
N GLU A 44 -3.27 21.46 -9.43
CA GLU A 44 -2.57 22.72 -9.15
C GLU A 44 -2.69 23.72 -10.32
N ALA A 45 -2.78 23.21 -11.55
CA ALA A 45 -3.02 24.02 -12.75
C ALA A 45 -4.51 24.35 -13.02
N GLY A 46 -5.45 23.86 -12.19
CA GLY A 46 -6.89 24.02 -12.42
C GLY A 46 -7.44 23.20 -13.59
N ASP A 47 -6.69 22.25 -14.13
CA ASP A 47 -7.13 21.36 -15.23
C ASP A 47 -7.79 20.09 -14.66
N LEU A 48 -9.04 20.26 -14.21
CA LEU A 48 -9.86 19.15 -13.69
C LEU A 48 -10.05 18.04 -14.74
N ALA A 49 -10.13 18.39 -16.03
CA ALA A 49 -10.30 17.41 -17.10
C ALA A 49 -9.06 16.51 -17.24
N ALA A 50 -7.85 17.09 -17.17
CA ALA A 50 -6.61 16.30 -17.15
C ALA A 50 -6.53 15.43 -15.89
N ALA A 51 -6.89 15.95 -14.72
CA ALA A 51 -6.90 15.18 -13.49
C ALA A 51 -7.85 13.96 -13.59
N ARG A 52 -9.04 14.14 -14.16
CA ARG A 52 -10.00 13.06 -14.42
C ARG A 52 -9.47 11.99 -15.37
N ARG A 53 -8.76 12.38 -16.44
CA ARG A 53 -8.14 11.42 -17.37
C ARG A 53 -7.05 10.58 -16.71
N ARG A 54 -6.39 11.10 -15.68
CA ARG A 54 -5.28 10.43 -14.98
C ARG A 54 -5.73 9.52 -13.85
N LEU A 55 -6.81 9.86 -13.14
CA LEU A 55 -7.26 9.10 -11.97
C LEU A 55 -7.44 7.58 -12.20
N PRO A 56 -7.96 7.11 -13.36
CA PRO A 56 -8.08 5.67 -13.65
C PRO A 56 -6.77 4.89 -13.62
N HIS A 57 -5.61 5.56 -13.73
CA HIS A 57 -4.30 4.93 -13.62
C HIS A 57 -3.92 4.58 -12.17
N LEU A 58 -4.67 5.11 -11.19
CA LEU A 58 -4.44 4.93 -9.75
C LEU A 58 -5.50 4.05 -9.10
N CYS A 59 -6.77 4.20 -9.49
CA CYS A 59 -7.87 3.37 -8.99
C CYS A 59 -8.96 3.18 -10.04
N GLY A 60 -9.75 2.12 -9.89
CA GLY A 60 -10.89 1.82 -10.77
C GLY A 60 -12.13 2.70 -10.55
N ARG A 61 -12.01 3.86 -9.92
CA ARG A 61 -13.14 4.77 -9.65
C ARG A 61 -13.47 5.60 -10.89
N ASP A 62 -14.75 5.73 -11.21
CA ASP A 62 -15.21 6.60 -12.29
C ASP A 62 -14.90 8.07 -11.96
N PRO A 63 -14.04 8.75 -12.74
CA PRO A 63 -13.66 10.13 -12.47
C PRO A 63 -14.70 11.16 -12.96
N ALA A 64 -15.69 10.76 -13.78
CA ALA A 64 -16.54 11.71 -14.50
C ALA A 64 -17.32 12.66 -13.58
N ALA A 65 -17.82 12.14 -12.46
CA ALA A 65 -18.61 12.90 -11.49
C ALA A 65 -17.77 13.54 -10.36
N LEU A 66 -16.45 13.32 -10.32
CA LEU A 66 -15.61 13.81 -9.23
C LEU A 66 -15.20 15.27 -9.46
N ASP A 67 -15.40 16.10 -8.44
CA ASP A 67 -14.82 17.43 -8.36
C ASP A 67 -13.34 17.36 -7.93
N GLU A 68 -12.66 18.51 -7.84
CA GLU A 68 -11.24 18.57 -7.48
C GLU A 68 -10.94 17.89 -6.14
N LYS A 69 -11.81 18.10 -5.13
CA LYS A 69 -11.69 17.48 -3.81
C LYS A 69 -11.89 15.97 -3.88
N GLY A 70 -12.86 15.51 -4.68
CA GLY A 70 -13.12 14.10 -4.93
C GLY A 70 -11.92 13.41 -5.59
N ILE A 71 -11.26 14.05 -6.56
CA ILE A 71 -10.05 13.52 -7.20
C ILE A 71 -8.88 13.52 -6.23
N ALA A 72 -8.67 14.60 -5.47
CA ALA A 72 -7.61 14.67 -4.47
C ALA A 72 -7.79 13.58 -3.40
N ARG A 73 -9.02 13.39 -2.92
CA ARG A 73 -9.37 12.33 -1.98
C ARG A 73 -9.08 10.95 -2.55
N ALA A 74 -9.62 10.64 -3.72
CA ALA A 74 -9.40 9.36 -4.39
C ALA A 74 -7.90 9.07 -4.58
N THR A 75 -7.13 10.08 -4.95
CA THR A 75 -5.68 9.97 -5.14
C THR A 75 -4.95 9.67 -3.82
N VAL A 76 -5.29 10.37 -2.74
CA VAL A 76 -4.69 10.13 -1.42
C VAL A 76 -5.06 8.76 -0.88
N GLU A 77 -6.32 8.33 -1.04
CA GLU A 77 -6.79 6.98 -0.72
C GLU A 77 -5.96 5.92 -1.48
N SER A 78 -5.83 6.06 -2.80
CA SER A 78 -5.04 5.14 -3.63
C SER A 78 -3.55 5.11 -3.24
N VAL A 79 -2.95 6.26 -2.92
CA VAL A 79 -1.56 6.30 -2.45
C VAL A 79 -1.40 5.58 -1.12
N ALA A 80 -2.32 5.76 -0.18
CA ALA A 80 -2.26 5.12 1.13
C ALA A 80 -2.41 3.59 1.01
N GLU A 81 -3.43 3.12 0.30
CA GLU A 81 -3.69 1.69 0.05
C GLU A 81 -2.50 1.03 -0.66
N ASN A 82 -2.04 1.60 -1.78
CA ASN A 82 -0.92 1.01 -2.54
C ASN A 82 0.43 1.11 -1.82
N THR A 83 0.60 2.02 -0.84
CA THR A 83 1.81 2.01 0.00
C THR A 83 1.92 0.70 0.78
N SER A 84 0.77 0.18 1.27
CA SER A 84 0.71 -1.13 1.89
C SER A 84 0.93 -2.24 0.86
N ASP A 85 0.10 -2.26 -0.17
CA ASP A 85 -0.06 -3.46 -1.00
C ASP A 85 1.03 -3.59 -2.08
N ALA A 86 1.48 -2.48 -2.65
CA ALA A 86 2.49 -2.51 -3.69
C ALA A 86 3.92 -2.52 -3.14
N VAL A 87 4.13 -2.21 -1.85
CA VAL A 87 5.48 -2.04 -1.29
C VAL A 87 5.67 -2.74 0.05
N VAL A 88 4.96 -2.37 1.11
CA VAL A 88 5.22 -2.90 2.45
C VAL A 88 4.97 -4.41 2.49
N ALA A 89 3.84 -4.89 1.96
CA ALA A 89 3.49 -6.30 1.98
C ALA A 89 4.47 -7.18 1.16
N PRO A 90 4.83 -6.85 -0.10
CA PRO A 90 5.86 -7.58 -0.82
C PRO A 90 7.21 -7.62 -0.08
N LEU A 91 7.61 -6.53 0.57
CA LEU A 91 8.87 -6.47 1.34
C LEU A 91 8.82 -7.35 2.59
N VAL A 92 7.69 -7.37 3.30
CA VAL A 92 7.49 -8.25 4.46
C VAL A 92 7.57 -9.72 4.04
N TRP A 93 6.79 -10.12 3.03
CA TRP A 93 6.79 -11.51 2.56
C TRP A 93 8.11 -11.91 1.92
N GLY A 94 8.78 -10.98 1.23
CA GLY A 94 10.13 -11.17 0.71
C GLY A 94 11.18 -11.36 1.81
N ALA A 95 11.11 -10.61 2.91
CA ALA A 95 12.03 -10.76 4.04
C ALA A 95 11.82 -12.09 4.79
N LEU A 96 10.57 -12.57 4.89
CA LEU A 96 10.22 -13.79 5.60
C LEU A 96 10.47 -15.07 4.79
N LEU A 97 10.11 -15.07 3.51
CA LEU A 97 10.07 -16.27 2.67
C LEU A 97 10.97 -16.16 1.43
N GLY A 98 11.74 -15.09 1.29
CA GLY A 98 12.58 -14.83 0.12
C GLY A 98 11.78 -14.58 -1.15
N LEU A 99 12.38 -14.93 -2.30
CA LEU A 99 11.76 -14.75 -3.61
C LEU A 99 10.37 -15.43 -3.74
N PRO A 100 10.13 -16.65 -3.21
CA PRO A 100 8.80 -17.25 -3.20
C PRO A 100 7.74 -16.41 -2.49
N GLY A 101 8.06 -15.77 -1.37
CA GLY A 101 7.11 -14.90 -0.66
C GLY A 101 6.75 -13.66 -1.45
N LEU A 102 7.76 -13.01 -2.02
CA LEU A 102 7.60 -11.81 -2.83
C LEU A 102 6.74 -12.07 -4.08
N LEU A 103 7.02 -13.15 -4.82
CA LEU A 103 6.24 -13.54 -6.00
C LEU A 103 4.86 -14.07 -5.63
N GLY A 104 4.76 -14.88 -4.57
CA GLY A 104 3.50 -15.44 -4.10
C GLY A 104 2.52 -14.37 -3.64
N TYR A 105 3.01 -13.39 -2.88
CA TYR A 105 2.22 -12.23 -2.50
C TYR A 105 1.76 -11.42 -3.73
N ARG A 106 2.67 -11.14 -4.68
CA ARG A 106 2.30 -10.38 -5.88
C ARG A 106 1.24 -11.11 -6.71
N ALA A 107 1.31 -12.43 -6.79
CA ALA A 107 0.27 -13.24 -7.43
C ALA A 107 -1.07 -13.14 -6.69
N ALA A 108 -1.09 -13.24 -5.35
CA ALA A 108 -2.31 -13.08 -4.56
C ALA A 108 -2.96 -11.70 -4.75
N ASN A 109 -2.17 -10.62 -4.62
CA ASN A 109 -2.63 -9.26 -4.83
C ASN A 109 -3.15 -9.01 -6.27
N THR A 110 -2.49 -9.59 -7.28
CA THR A 110 -2.95 -9.50 -8.68
C THR A 110 -4.27 -10.27 -8.88
N LEU A 111 -4.41 -11.45 -8.27
CA LEU A 111 -5.64 -12.25 -8.35
C LEU A 111 -6.83 -11.53 -7.72
N ASP A 112 -6.64 -10.86 -6.58
CA ASP A 112 -7.69 -10.05 -5.96
C ASP A 112 -8.09 -8.85 -6.84
N ALA A 113 -7.12 -8.13 -7.41
CA ALA A 113 -7.39 -7.04 -8.34
C ALA A 113 -8.12 -7.49 -9.62
N MET A 114 -7.88 -8.72 -10.09
CA MET A 114 -8.51 -9.25 -11.30
C MET A 114 -9.91 -9.84 -11.07
N VAL A 115 -10.14 -10.50 -9.92
CA VAL A 115 -11.30 -11.39 -9.71
C VAL A 115 -12.04 -11.10 -8.39
N GLY A 116 -11.46 -10.31 -7.48
CA GLY A 116 -12.06 -9.93 -6.20
C GLY A 116 -13.26 -8.99 -6.35
N HIS A 117 -13.38 -8.30 -7.49
CA HIS A 117 -14.56 -7.52 -7.82
C HIS A 117 -15.73 -8.46 -8.12
N ARG A 118 -16.79 -8.36 -7.30
CA ARG A 118 -18.02 -9.17 -7.42
C ARG A 118 -18.69 -8.99 -8.79
N SER A 119 -18.25 -9.77 -9.78
CA SER A 119 -19.08 -10.06 -10.95
C SER A 119 -19.96 -11.28 -10.61
N PRO A 120 -21.24 -11.31 -11.04
CA PRO A 120 -22.15 -12.45 -10.79
C PRO A 120 -21.58 -13.80 -11.24
N ARG A 121 -20.59 -13.79 -12.13
CA ARG A 121 -19.91 -14.96 -12.68
C ARG A 121 -18.84 -15.56 -11.75
N HIS A 122 -18.38 -14.85 -10.72
CA HIS A 122 -17.23 -15.26 -9.89
C HIS A 122 -17.46 -15.17 -8.37
N GLU A 123 -18.68 -15.02 -7.87
CA GLU A 123 -18.95 -14.73 -6.44
C GLU A 123 -18.17 -15.59 -5.43
N ARG A 124 -18.12 -16.91 -5.61
CA ARG A 124 -17.39 -17.82 -4.70
C ARG A 124 -15.86 -17.72 -4.83
N PHE A 125 -15.36 -17.54 -6.05
CA PHE A 125 -13.92 -17.43 -6.33
C PHE A 125 -13.39 -16.06 -5.91
N GLY A 126 -14.12 -14.99 -6.20
CA GLY A 126 -13.81 -13.64 -5.75
C GLY A 126 -13.85 -13.52 -4.23
N TRP A 127 -14.80 -14.18 -3.55
CA TRP A 127 -14.83 -14.22 -2.08
C TRP A 127 -13.60 -14.91 -1.49
N ALA A 128 -13.20 -16.07 -2.02
CA ALA A 128 -12.02 -16.79 -1.55
C ALA A 128 -10.72 -16.00 -1.81
N ALA A 129 -10.61 -15.35 -2.98
CA ALA A 129 -9.49 -14.48 -3.33
C ALA A 129 -9.39 -13.27 -2.38
N ALA A 130 -10.49 -12.56 -2.18
CA ALA A 130 -10.55 -11.41 -1.26
C ALA A 130 -10.25 -11.82 0.18
N ARG A 131 -10.69 -13.01 0.61
CA ARG A 131 -10.42 -13.50 1.97
C ARG A 131 -8.96 -13.90 2.16
N LEU A 132 -8.34 -14.50 1.15
CA LEU A 132 -6.91 -14.79 1.15
C LEU A 132 -6.11 -13.49 1.19
N ASP A 133 -6.48 -12.50 0.36
CA ASP A 133 -5.86 -11.18 0.35
C ASP A 133 -5.93 -10.52 1.73
N ASP A 134 -7.12 -10.51 2.33
CA ASP A 134 -7.35 -9.99 3.68
C ASP A 134 -6.39 -10.58 4.72
N VAL A 135 -6.15 -11.91 4.65
CA VAL A 135 -5.27 -12.61 5.58
C VAL A 135 -3.81 -12.28 5.31
N VAL A 136 -3.36 -12.32 4.06
CA VAL A 136 -1.94 -12.08 3.73
C VAL A 136 -1.55 -10.61 3.91
N ASN A 137 -2.51 -9.69 3.84
CA ASN A 137 -2.31 -8.26 4.08
C ASN A 137 -2.55 -7.83 5.52
N TRP A 138 -3.05 -8.71 6.40
CA TRP A 138 -3.36 -8.33 7.78
C TRP A 138 -2.16 -7.72 8.51
N ALA A 139 -1.06 -8.47 8.63
CA ALA A 139 0.14 -7.98 9.31
C ALA A 139 0.83 -6.82 8.56
N PRO A 140 1.04 -6.91 7.23
CA PRO A 140 1.59 -5.79 6.46
C PRO A 140 0.82 -4.48 6.61
N ALA A 141 -0.51 -4.49 6.57
CA ALA A 141 -1.31 -3.27 6.69
C ALA A 141 -1.14 -2.58 8.06
N ARG A 142 -1.02 -3.36 9.15
CA ARG A 142 -0.76 -2.80 10.49
C ARG A 142 0.67 -2.24 10.57
N LEU A 143 1.64 -2.93 9.97
CA LEU A 143 3.00 -2.41 9.87
C LEU A 143 3.01 -1.10 9.08
N THR A 144 2.29 -1.01 7.95
CA THR A 144 2.13 0.21 7.17
C THR A 144 1.58 1.36 8.03
N ALA A 145 0.55 1.12 8.84
CA ALA A 145 -0.01 2.12 9.74
C ALA A 145 1.03 2.61 10.78
N VAL A 146 1.80 1.71 11.38
CA VAL A 146 2.87 2.05 12.34
C VAL A 146 3.98 2.87 11.67
N LEU A 147 4.45 2.44 10.50
CA LEU A 147 5.48 3.16 9.75
C LEU A 147 4.98 4.54 9.30
N THR A 148 3.72 4.64 8.89
CA THR A 148 3.08 5.91 8.53
C THR A 148 3.04 6.85 9.72
N ALA A 149 2.67 6.36 10.90
CA ALA A 149 2.70 7.16 12.12
C ALA A 149 4.12 7.64 12.45
N ALA A 150 5.12 6.75 12.42
CA ALA A 150 6.51 7.11 12.65
C ALA A 150 7.03 8.13 11.63
N ALA A 151 6.62 8.02 10.37
CA ALA A 151 7.04 8.91 9.29
C ALA A 151 6.23 10.22 9.20
N ALA A 152 5.13 10.37 9.94
CA ALA A 152 4.27 11.56 9.90
C ALA A 152 5.02 12.93 9.99
N PRO A 153 6.11 13.09 10.77
CA PRO A 153 6.84 14.36 10.85
C PRO A 153 7.42 14.82 9.51
N VAL A 154 7.73 13.92 8.57
CA VAL A 154 8.28 14.28 7.25
C VAL A 154 7.30 15.09 6.40
N VAL A 155 6.01 15.10 6.78
CA VAL A 155 4.95 15.88 6.14
C VAL A 155 4.36 16.96 7.05
N GLY A 156 5.06 17.31 8.12
CA GLY A 156 4.58 18.24 9.16
C GLY A 156 3.42 17.66 9.98
N GLY A 157 3.26 16.34 9.97
CA GLY A 157 2.21 15.63 10.70
C GLY A 157 2.63 15.22 12.11
N SER A 158 1.66 14.71 12.87
CA SER A 158 1.88 14.19 14.24
C SER A 158 1.82 12.65 14.25
N PRO A 159 2.87 11.95 14.73
CA PRO A 159 2.85 10.50 14.90
C PRO A 159 1.70 10.01 15.76
N LEU A 160 1.43 10.73 16.86
CA LEU A 160 0.38 10.37 17.81
C LEU A 160 -1.00 10.49 17.17
N ARG A 161 -1.24 11.54 16.37
CA ARG A 161 -2.50 11.72 15.64
C ARG A 161 -2.69 10.62 14.61
N ALA A 162 -1.69 10.37 13.76
CA ALA A 162 -1.72 9.29 12.77
C ALA A 162 -2.06 7.93 13.39
N TRP A 163 -1.39 7.58 14.49
CA TRP A 163 -1.65 6.33 15.22
C TRP A 163 -3.05 6.28 15.84
N ARG A 164 -3.49 7.36 16.50
CA ARG A 164 -4.84 7.43 17.10
C ARG A 164 -5.92 7.28 16.04
N THR A 165 -5.79 7.97 14.91
CA THR A 165 -6.72 7.88 13.78
C THR A 165 -6.76 6.46 13.22
N ALA A 166 -5.59 5.83 12.99
CA ALA A 166 -5.52 4.45 12.52
C ALA A 166 -6.29 3.47 13.44
N ARG A 167 -6.07 3.55 14.76
CA ARG A 167 -6.77 2.69 15.73
C ARG A 167 -8.28 2.96 15.79
N ARG A 168 -8.66 4.24 15.81
CA ARG A 168 -10.04 4.69 16.01
C ARG A 168 -10.92 4.46 14.77
N ASP A 169 -10.37 4.65 13.58
CA ASP A 169 -11.15 4.71 12.34
C ASP A 169 -10.86 3.52 11.41
N GLY A 170 -9.64 2.97 11.42
CA GLY A 170 -9.21 2.00 10.42
C GLY A 170 -9.97 0.66 10.43
N HIS A 171 -10.68 0.34 11.52
CA HIS A 171 -11.54 -0.85 11.61
C HIS A 171 -12.95 -0.63 11.05
N ARG A 172 -13.34 0.62 10.76
CA ARG A 172 -14.66 0.92 10.19
C ARG A 172 -14.71 0.63 8.70
N HIS A 173 -13.57 0.74 8.01
CA HIS A 173 -13.47 0.53 6.56
C HIS A 173 -13.89 -0.91 6.18
N PRO A 174 -14.60 -1.11 5.05
CA PRO A 174 -15.04 -2.44 4.64
C PRO A 174 -13.89 -3.45 4.46
N SER A 175 -12.75 -2.98 3.94
CA SER A 175 -11.50 -3.74 3.96
C SER A 175 -10.77 -3.51 5.29
N PRO A 176 -10.50 -4.57 6.08
CA PRO A 176 -9.79 -4.48 7.36
C PRO A 176 -8.33 -4.08 7.20
N ASN A 177 -7.79 -4.05 5.98
CA ASN A 177 -6.40 -3.75 5.66
C ASN A 177 -6.23 -2.34 5.11
N ALA A 178 -6.95 -2.01 4.03
CA ALA A 178 -6.90 -0.68 3.43
C ALA A 178 -7.24 0.42 4.46
N GLY A 179 -8.23 0.17 5.33
CA GLY A 179 -8.62 1.10 6.38
C GLY A 179 -7.50 1.47 7.35
N GLN A 180 -6.57 0.55 7.64
CA GLN A 180 -5.44 0.84 8.52
C GLN A 180 -4.48 1.84 7.89
N ALA A 181 -4.14 1.64 6.61
CA ALA A 181 -3.25 2.51 5.88
C ALA A 181 -3.90 3.88 5.61
N GLU A 182 -5.13 3.90 5.10
CA GLU A 182 -5.88 5.13 4.82
C GLU A 182 -6.09 5.98 6.08
N ALA A 183 -6.50 5.38 7.20
CA ALA A 183 -6.71 6.12 8.45
C ALA A 183 -5.39 6.67 9.02
N ALA A 184 -4.28 5.93 8.90
CA ALA A 184 -2.97 6.44 9.31
C ALA A 184 -2.53 7.64 8.45
N PHE A 185 -2.74 7.58 7.13
CA PHE A 185 -2.46 8.69 6.22
C PHE A 185 -3.36 9.90 6.52
N ALA A 186 -4.66 9.67 6.75
CA ALA A 186 -5.61 10.72 7.12
C ALA A 186 -5.15 11.48 8.37
N GLY A 187 -4.76 10.75 9.42
CA GLY A 187 -4.25 11.36 10.66
C GLY A 187 -2.88 12.02 10.52
N ALA A 188 -1.98 11.47 9.69
CA ALA A 188 -0.67 12.08 9.43
C ALA A 188 -0.81 13.40 8.66
N LEU A 189 -1.68 13.42 7.65
CA LEU A 189 -1.88 14.56 6.77
C LEU A 189 -2.86 15.61 7.32
N ASP A 190 -3.61 15.27 8.38
CA ASP A 190 -4.69 16.10 8.92
C ASP A 190 -5.84 16.32 7.93
N VAL A 191 -6.24 15.23 7.27
CA VAL A 191 -7.32 15.23 6.28
C VAL A 191 -8.39 14.22 6.64
N ARG A 192 -9.55 14.35 6.00
CA ARG A 192 -10.65 13.38 6.07
C ARG A 192 -10.77 12.63 4.74
N LEU A 193 -10.65 11.31 4.81
CA LEU A 193 -10.82 10.38 3.69
C LEU A 193 -12.14 9.62 3.83
N GLY A 194 -12.54 8.88 2.80
CA GLY A 194 -13.82 8.18 2.75
C GLY A 194 -15.00 9.11 2.47
N GLY A 195 -16.18 8.74 2.95
CA GLY A 195 -17.44 9.41 2.64
C GLY A 195 -18.12 8.86 1.39
N THR A 196 -18.99 9.67 0.79
CA THR A 196 -19.82 9.24 -0.34
C THR A 196 -19.02 9.16 -1.64
N ASN A 197 -19.06 8.00 -2.29
CA ASN A 197 -18.56 7.75 -3.63
C ASN A 197 -19.73 7.45 -4.57
N VAL A 198 -19.79 8.10 -5.73
CA VAL A 198 -20.84 7.88 -6.73
C VAL A 198 -20.21 7.17 -7.93
N TYR A 199 -20.74 5.98 -8.25
CA TYR A 199 -20.33 5.15 -9.39
C TYR A 199 -21.53 4.98 -10.34
N GLY A 200 -21.67 5.87 -11.33
CA GLY A 200 -22.88 5.90 -12.16
C GLY A 200 -24.14 6.04 -11.30
N MET A 201 -25.01 5.01 -11.30
CA MET A 201 -26.24 4.96 -10.49
C MET A 201 -26.04 4.44 -9.05
N ARG A 202 -24.85 3.94 -8.70
CA ARG A 202 -24.57 3.31 -7.40
C ARG A 202 -23.85 4.29 -6.48
N VAL A 203 -24.47 4.61 -5.35
CA VAL A 203 -23.86 5.40 -4.29
C VAL A 203 -23.29 4.45 -3.23
N GLU A 204 -21.99 4.54 -2.97
CA GLU A 204 -21.31 3.81 -1.91
C GLU A 204 -20.92 4.78 -0.82
N HIS A 205 -21.45 4.57 0.39
CA HIS A 205 -21.05 5.32 1.57
C HIS A 205 -19.90 4.59 2.27
N ARG A 206 -18.68 5.11 2.14
CA ARG A 206 -17.55 4.67 2.96
C ARG A 206 -17.53 5.44 4.27
N PRO A 207 -17.16 4.80 5.39
CA PRO A 207 -16.96 5.50 6.64
C PRO A 207 -15.89 6.58 6.46
N GLU A 208 -16.06 7.70 7.14
CA GLU A 208 -15.05 8.74 7.16
C GLU A 208 -13.87 8.32 8.05
N LEU A 209 -12.66 8.53 7.54
CA LEU A 209 -11.40 8.25 8.23
C LEU A 209 -10.67 9.57 8.47
N GLY A 210 -10.32 9.86 9.71
CA GLY A 210 -9.75 11.15 10.11
C GLY A 210 -10.81 12.22 10.40
N GLU A 211 -10.38 13.27 11.10
CA GLU A 211 -11.22 14.40 11.54
C GLU A 211 -10.81 15.72 10.88
N GLY A 212 -9.85 15.68 9.97
CA GLY A 212 -9.31 16.86 9.32
C GLY A 212 -10.24 17.45 8.25
N ARG A 213 -9.68 18.39 7.48
CA ARG A 213 -10.36 18.96 6.32
C ARG A 213 -10.38 17.99 5.13
N GLY A 214 -11.20 18.26 4.12
CA GLY A 214 -11.09 17.55 2.86
C GLY A 214 -9.70 17.73 2.22
N PRO A 215 -9.14 16.70 1.57
CA PRO A 215 -7.83 16.78 0.92
C PRO A 215 -7.89 17.68 -0.33
N GLY A 216 -6.77 18.34 -0.62
CA GLY A 216 -6.56 19.09 -1.86
C GLY A 216 -5.28 18.66 -2.57
N ALA A 217 -4.95 19.33 -3.68
CA ALA A 217 -3.79 18.96 -4.50
C ALA A 217 -2.46 18.92 -3.71
N GLY A 218 -2.24 19.87 -2.81
CA GLY A 218 -1.06 19.89 -1.94
C GLY A 218 -0.96 18.67 -1.01
N ASP A 219 -2.08 18.05 -0.62
CA ASP A 219 -2.07 16.84 0.20
C ASP A 219 -1.68 15.60 -0.59
N ILE A 220 -1.90 15.58 -1.91
CA ILE A 220 -1.39 14.52 -2.78
C ILE A 220 0.13 14.49 -2.72
N ARG A 221 0.78 15.66 -2.86
CA ARG A 221 2.25 15.77 -2.76
C ARG A 221 2.76 15.30 -1.39
N ARG A 222 2.06 15.70 -0.32
CA ARG A 222 2.37 15.26 1.04
C ARG A 222 2.18 13.74 1.17
N ALA A 223 1.10 13.17 0.67
CA ALA A 223 0.85 11.73 0.67
C ALA A 223 1.96 10.96 -0.07
N VAL A 224 2.38 11.43 -1.25
CA VAL A 224 3.51 10.82 -2.00
C VAL A 224 4.82 10.91 -1.20
N ARG A 225 5.10 12.04 -0.55
CA ARG A 225 6.29 12.20 0.30
C ARG A 225 6.26 11.25 1.51
N LEU A 226 5.11 11.11 2.16
CA LEU A 226 4.90 10.19 3.27
C LEU A 226 5.07 8.73 2.83
N SER A 227 4.44 8.35 1.71
CA SER A 227 4.55 7.04 1.09
C SER A 227 6.01 6.67 0.80
N ARG A 228 6.80 7.59 0.22
CA ARG A 228 8.25 7.38 -0.01
C ARG A 228 9.02 7.14 1.28
N ALA A 229 8.71 7.87 2.35
CA ALA A 229 9.34 7.66 3.66
C ALA A 229 8.98 6.29 4.25
N VAL A 230 7.72 5.87 4.12
CA VAL A 230 7.26 4.54 4.55
C VAL A 230 7.93 3.44 3.73
N HIS A 231 8.07 3.60 2.41
CA HIS A 231 8.78 2.65 1.55
C HIS A 231 10.24 2.49 1.99
N ALA A 232 10.94 3.59 2.26
CA ALA A 232 12.32 3.56 2.72
C ALA A 232 12.44 2.86 4.08
N ALA A 233 11.57 3.17 5.03
CA ALA A 233 11.55 2.53 6.34
C ALA A 233 11.25 1.01 6.23
N ALA A 234 10.28 0.62 5.41
CA ALA A 234 9.95 -0.79 5.17
C ALA A 234 11.12 -1.54 4.53
N ALA A 235 11.81 -0.94 3.55
CA ALA A 235 12.97 -1.52 2.90
C ALA A 235 14.14 -1.72 3.89
N LEU A 236 14.40 -0.72 4.74
CA LEU A 236 15.42 -0.82 5.79
C LEU A 236 15.11 -1.92 6.80
N LEU A 237 13.85 -2.02 7.24
CA LEU A 237 13.41 -3.07 8.17
C LEU A 237 13.51 -4.47 7.54
N ALA A 238 13.10 -4.61 6.28
CA ALA A 238 13.24 -5.87 5.55
C ALA A 238 14.71 -6.29 5.42
N ALA A 239 15.59 -5.36 5.03
CA ALA A 239 17.02 -5.61 4.90
C ALA A 239 17.66 -6.00 6.24
N ALA A 240 17.34 -5.28 7.32
CA ALA A 240 17.83 -5.57 8.67
C ALA A 240 17.35 -6.93 9.17
N GLY A 241 16.07 -7.26 8.94
CA GLY A 241 15.49 -8.56 9.29
C GLY A 241 16.15 -9.72 8.56
N SER A 242 16.34 -9.59 7.23
CA SER A 242 17.05 -10.60 6.44
C SER A 242 18.51 -10.77 6.87
N TRP A 243 19.22 -9.68 7.20
CA TRP A 243 20.59 -9.74 7.69
C TRP A 243 20.70 -10.44 9.05
N ALA A 244 19.80 -10.14 9.98
CA ALA A 244 19.77 -10.78 11.30
C ALA A 244 19.51 -12.30 11.20
N LEU A 245 18.63 -12.72 10.29
CA LEU A 245 18.36 -14.14 10.03
C LEU A 245 19.57 -14.86 9.41
N ALA A 246 20.27 -14.21 8.48
CA ALA A 246 21.46 -14.77 7.84
C ALA A 246 22.66 -14.87 8.80
N SER A 247 22.71 -14.02 9.83
CA SER A 247 23.82 -13.94 10.79
C SER A 247 23.67 -14.91 11.97
N ARG A 248 22.61 -15.72 12.02
CA ARG A 248 22.40 -16.70 13.10
C ARG A 248 23.42 -17.85 13.00
N PRO A 249 24.18 -18.16 14.06
CA PRO A 249 25.12 -19.28 14.05
C PRO A 249 24.36 -20.59 13.86
N ALA A 250 24.91 -21.49 13.03
CA ALA A 250 24.35 -22.81 12.83
C ALA A 250 24.27 -23.57 14.17
N PRO A 251 23.19 -24.33 14.43
CA PRO A 251 23.11 -25.15 15.62
C PRO A 251 24.32 -26.09 15.65
N ARG A 252 25.06 -26.08 16.79
CA ARG A 252 26.20 -26.97 16.97
C ARG A 252 25.71 -28.42 16.82
N PRO A 253 26.39 -29.27 16.03
CA PRO A 253 26.04 -30.68 15.97
C PRO A 253 26.12 -31.25 17.39
N ALA A 254 25.09 -31.99 17.80
CA ALA A 254 25.10 -32.73 19.04
C ALA A 254 26.30 -33.68 18.98
N ARG A 255 27.24 -33.54 19.93
CA ARG A 255 28.34 -34.50 20.08
C ARG A 255 27.73 -35.80 20.60
N GLY A 256 27.57 -36.78 19.71
CA GLY A 256 27.31 -38.17 20.03
C GLY A 256 28.60 -38.97 19.98
#